data_AF-A0A444XSE2-F1
#
_entry.id   AF-A0A444XSE2-F1
#
_cell.length_a   1.000
_cell.length_b   1.000
_cell.length_c   1.000
_cell.angle_alpha   90.00
_cell.angle_beta   90.00
_cell.angle_gamma   90.00
#
_symmetry.space_group_name_H-M   'P 1'
#
loop_
_entity.id
_entity.type
_entity.pdbx_description
1 polymer ?
#
loop_
_entity_poly.entity_id
_entity_poly.type
_entity_poly.pdbx_seq_one_letter_code
_entity_poly.pdbx_strand_id
1 'polypeptide(L)'
;MGGGSEKNSKAMMVVARLAESIKEISGLPECNNVCKRIYGNLVRRVKLLSPLFEELKDSDDESLLSDEQVAAFECLNVALDSAKTLLNSVNHGSKLYQALQRNDTIAKFQQITEKIEEALCGISYDKLEISEEVQEQIELVHAQFKRAKNPTEFADLQLDLDMEVAQKEKDPDPAVFKRLSDKLHLRTINDLKKESGELHELVITSGGEPGEYFETITSLLRKLKDCVLTENPEVDNNDDEKVPIKHRSPVIPDDFRCPISLELMKDPVIVSTGQTYERSCIQKWLDAGHKTCPKTQQTLLHTALTPNYVLKSLIALWCESNGVELPKKQGSCRAKKSGSNHSDCDRTAINTLLDKLANGDMEQQRAAAGELRLLAKRNADNRVCIAEAGAIPLLVELLSSSDPRTQEHAVTALLNLSINESNKGTIVNAGAIPDIVDVLKSGSMEARENAAATLFSLSVLDENKVAIGAAGAIPVLIKLLCEGTPRGKKDAATAIFNLSIYQGNKARAIKAGIVAPLMRFLKDAGGGMVDEALAIMAILASHHEGRIAIGQAEPIPILVEVIRTGSPRNRENAAAVLWSLCTGDLMQLKLAKELGAEEVLHELSENGTDRAKRKAGSILEVLQRIEGDQNVQSS
;
A
#
# COMPACT_ATOMS: atom_id res chain seq x y z
N MET A 1 -6.11 -54.31 12.62
CA MET A 1 -6.42 -53.57 11.38
C MET A 1 -7.26 -52.29 11.59
N GLY A 2 -7.57 -51.86 12.83
CA GLY A 2 -8.39 -50.66 13.06
C GLY A 2 -7.64 -49.31 13.11
N GLY A 3 -6.35 -49.28 13.45
CA GLY A 3 -5.61 -48.01 13.69
C GLY A 3 -5.18 -47.22 12.45
N GLY A 4 -5.13 -47.84 11.26
CA GLY A 4 -4.74 -47.16 10.02
C GLY A 4 -5.85 -46.28 9.44
N SER A 5 -7.11 -46.71 9.56
CA SER A 5 -8.27 -46.00 9.02
C SER A 5 -8.61 -44.72 9.80
N GLU A 6 -8.49 -44.74 11.14
CA GLU A 6 -8.71 -43.54 11.97
C GLU A 6 -7.59 -42.50 11.79
N LYS A 7 -6.34 -42.95 11.62
CA LYS A 7 -5.18 -42.08 11.41
C LYS A 7 -5.28 -41.30 10.09
N ASN A 8 -5.67 -41.98 9.01
CA ASN A 8 -5.86 -41.37 7.69
C ASN A 8 -7.01 -40.36 7.69
N SER A 9 -8.12 -40.68 8.37
CA SER A 9 -9.24 -39.76 8.56
C SER A 9 -8.82 -38.48 9.29
N LYS A 10 -7.94 -38.58 10.29
CA LYS A 10 -7.46 -37.43 11.06
C LYS A 10 -6.57 -36.51 10.22
N ALA A 11 -5.64 -37.08 9.46
CA ALA A 11 -4.72 -36.32 8.62
C ALA A 11 -5.45 -35.50 7.54
N MET A 12 -6.41 -36.12 6.84
CA MET A 12 -7.23 -35.44 5.83
C MET A 12 -8.09 -34.31 6.43
N MET A 13 -8.64 -34.51 7.63
CA MET A 13 -9.40 -33.46 8.33
C MET A 13 -8.53 -32.24 8.67
N VAL A 14 -7.28 -32.45 9.08
CA VAL A 14 -6.35 -31.38 9.43
C VAL A 14 -5.96 -30.55 8.20
N VAL A 15 -5.67 -31.20 7.07
CA VAL A 15 -5.36 -30.57 5.77
C VAL A 15 -6.58 -29.80 5.23
N ALA A 16 -7.76 -30.42 5.25
CA ALA A 16 -8.99 -29.77 4.79
C ALA A 16 -9.32 -28.52 5.61
N ARG A 17 -9.12 -28.57 6.93
CA ARG A 17 -9.30 -27.41 7.81
C ARG A 17 -8.30 -26.29 7.52
N LEU A 18 -7.04 -26.61 7.22
CA LEU A 18 -6.04 -25.61 6.82
C LEU A 18 -6.43 -24.92 5.52
N ALA A 19 -6.84 -25.69 4.51
CA ALA A 19 -7.30 -25.14 3.24
C ALA A 19 -8.52 -24.21 3.43
N GLU A 20 -9.46 -24.59 4.30
CA GLU A 20 -10.62 -23.74 4.64
C GLU A 20 -10.20 -22.46 5.36
N SER A 21 -9.40 -22.56 6.43
CA SER A 21 -8.92 -21.38 7.17
C SER A 21 -8.12 -20.42 6.29
N ILE A 22 -7.27 -20.92 5.39
CA ILE A 22 -6.52 -20.09 4.43
C ILE A 22 -7.48 -19.40 3.46
N LYS A 23 -8.49 -20.11 2.93
CA LYS A 23 -9.49 -19.55 2.03
C LYS A 23 -10.31 -18.46 2.71
N GLU A 24 -10.74 -18.68 3.95
CA GLU A 24 -11.49 -17.70 4.73
C GLU A 24 -10.66 -16.44 5.01
N ILE A 25 -9.41 -16.59 5.46
CA ILE A 25 -8.48 -15.47 5.69
C ILE A 25 -8.23 -14.71 4.37
N SER A 26 -8.05 -15.42 3.27
CA SER A 26 -7.81 -14.84 1.94
C SER A 26 -9.02 -14.11 1.37
N GLY A 27 -10.23 -14.47 1.82
CA GLY A 27 -11.50 -13.86 1.42
C GLY A 27 -11.93 -12.68 2.30
N LEU A 28 -11.16 -12.34 3.34
CA LEU A 28 -11.50 -11.20 4.18
C LEU A 28 -11.42 -9.87 3.39
N PRO A 29 -12.33 -8.91 3.68
CA PRO A 29 -12.38 -7.63 2.98
C PRO A 29 -11.15 -6.76 3.28
N GLU A 30 -10.90 -5.75 2.44
CA GLU A 30 -9.85 -4.77 2.71
C GLU A 30 -10.12 -4.00 4.01
N CYS A 31 -9.10 -3.98 4.87
CA CYS A 31 -9.14 -3.23 6.11
C CYS A 31 -8.93 -1.73 5.84
N ASN A 32 -9.84 -0.88 6.33
CA ASN A 32 -9.82 0.58 6.15
C ASN A 32 -9.58 1.31 7.49
N ASN A 33 -8.53 0.90 8.20
CA ASN A 33 -8.10 1.52 9.45
C ASN A 33 -6.57 1.69 9.52
N VAL A 34 -6.07 2.15 10.68
CA VAL A 34 -4.64 2.41 10.95
C VAL A 34 -3.74 1.19 10.84
N CYS A 35 -4.31 -0.03 10.92
CA CYS A 35 -3.61 -1.29 10.81
C CYS A 35 -3.67 -1.89 9.39
N LYS A 36 -4.26 -1.20 8.40
CA LYS A 36 -4.44 -1.66 7.01
C LYS A 36 -3.20 -2.35 6.42
N ARG A 37 -2.01 -1.77 6.64
CA ARG A 37 -0.75 -2.30 6.13
C ARG A 37 -0.36 -3.65 6.75
N ILE A 38 -0.40 -3.75 8.08
CA ILE A 38 -0.02 -4.99 8.80
C ILE A 38 -1.05 -6.08 8.57
N TYR A 39 -2.34 -5.70 8.58
CA TYR A 39 -3.46 -6.54 8.22
C TYR A 39 -3.27 -7.15 6.82
N GLY A 40 -3.10 -6.30 5.81
CA GLY A 40 -2.97 -6.72 4.42
C GLY A 40 -1.74 -7.59 4.19
N ASN A 41 -0.63 -7.27 4.86
CA ASN A 41 0.60 -8.08 4.78
C ASN A 41 0.39 -9.49 5.35
N LEU A 42 -0.29 -9.64 6.48
CA LEU A 42 -0.58 -10.96 7.05
C LEU A 42 -1.51 -11.78 6.15
N VAL A 43 -2.61 -11.18 5.67
CA VAL A 43 -3.55 -11.84 4.75
C VAL A 43 -2.85 -12.32 3.48
N ARG A 44 -2.03 -11.46 2.86
CA ARG A 44 -1.26 -11.81 1.66
C ARG A 44 -0.30 -12.97 1.90
N ARG A 45 0.43 -12.97 3.02
CA ARG A 45 1.38 -14.04 3.36
C ARG A 45 0.68 -15.37 3.63
N VAL A 46 -0.46 -15.36 4.33
CA VAL A 46 -1.27 -16.57 4.55
C VAL A 46 -1.82 -17.11 3.23
N LYS A 47 -2.28 -16.24 2.32
CA LYS A 47 -2.77 -16.63 1.00
C LYS A 47 -1.75 -17.39 0.15
N LEU A 48 -0.46 -17.12 0.32
CA LEU A 48 0.61 -17.83 -0.38
C LEU A 48 0.72 -19.31 0.03
N LEU A 49 0.06 -19.76 1.10
CA LEU A 49 -0.01 -21.17 1.47
C LEU A 49 -1.08 -21.95 0.66
N SER A 50 -1.95 -21.27 -0.10
CA SER A 50 -3.07 -21.94 -0.77
C SER A 50 -2.64 -23.07 -1.71
N PRO A 51 -1.63 -22.90 -2.59
CA PRO A 51 -1.25 -23.95 -3.54
C PRO A 51 -0.74 -25.23 -2.87
N LEU A 52 -0.06 -25.12 -1.72
CA LEU A 52 0.37 -26.27 -0.94
C LEU A 52 -0.82 -27.11 -0.46
N PHE A 53 -1.84 -26.47 0.12
CA PHE A 53 -2.99 -27.19 0.68
C PHE A 53 -4.04 -27.56 -0.37
N GLU A 54 -3.99 -26.96 -1.57
CA GLU A 54 -4.73 -27.44 -2.75
C GLU A 54 -4.07 -28.72 -3.29
N GLU A 55 -2.75 -28.74 -3.46
CA GLU A 55 -2.02 -29.92 -3.94
C GLU A 55 -2.09 -31.11 -2.94
N LEU A 56 -1.98 -30.84 -1.63
CA LEU A 56 -2.15 -31.87 -0.59
C LEU A 56 -3.59 -32.36 -0.43
N LYS A 57 -4.58 -31.65 -0.97
CA LYS A 57 -5.99 -32.05 -0.94
C LYS A 57 -6.36 -32.89 -2.18
N ASP A 58 -5.72 -32.61 -3.31
CA ASP A 58 -5.96 -33.28 -4.58
C ASP A 58 -5.10 -34.55 -4.76
N SER A 59 -4.17 -34.83 -3.84
CA SER A 59 -3.41 -36.08 -3.84
C SER A 59 -4.27 -37.25 -3.34
N ASP A 60 -4.54 -38.21 -4.23
CA ASP A 60 -5.31 -39.44 -3.96
C ASP A 60 -4.56 -40.47 -3.07
N ASP A 61 -3.36 -40.14 -2.58
CA ASP A 61 -2.51 -41.08 -1.86
C ASP A 61 -2.80 -41.08 -0.36
N GLU A 62 -3.69 -41.99 0.06
CA GLU A 62 -4.21 -42.13 1.43
C GLU A 62 -3.15 -42.50 2.51
N SER A 63 -1.83 -42.38 2.26
CA SER A 63 -0.82 -43.01 3.13
C SER A 63 0.38 -42.18 3.64
N LEU A 64 0.49 -40.87 3.39
CA LEU A 64 1.82 -40.22 3.45
C LEU A 64 2.13 -39.24 4.61
N LEU A 65 1.17 -38.83 5.45
CA LEU A 65 1.49 -37.91 6.56
C LEU A 65 1.92 -38.66 7.83
N SER A 66 3.16 -38.43 8.25
CA SER A 66 3.69 -38.86 9.55
C SER A 66 2.98 -38.17 10.73
N ASP A 67 3.00 -38.79 11.92
CA ASP A 67 2.39 -38.20 13.12
C ASP A 67 3.01 -36.84 13.49
N GLU A 68 4.29 -36.66 13.19
CA GLU A 68 5.02 -35.40 13.36
C GLU A 68 4.47 -34.29 12.43
N GLN A 69 4.19 -34.62 11.16
CA GLN A 69 3.61 -33.66 10.21
C GLN A 69 2.16 -33.32 10.57
N VAL A 70 1.35 -34.29 11.01
CA VAL A 70 -0.01 -34.04 11.47
C VAL A 70 0.01 -33.10 12.69
N ALA A 71 0.89 -33.32 13.65
CA ALA A 71 1.05 -32.43 14.80
C ALA A 71 1.50 -31.01 14.40
N ALA A 72 2.43 -30.88 13.44
CA ALA A 72 2.87 -29.59 12.94
C ALA A 72 1.74 -28.83 12.20
N PHE A 73 0.93 -29.53 11.40
CA PHE A 73 -0.24 -28.96 10.76
C PHE A 73 -1.36 -28.59 11.75
N GLU A 74 -1.53 -29.34 12.84
CA GLU A 74 -2.42 -28.95 13.94
C GLU A 74 -1.96 -27.64 14.61
N CYS A 75 -0.65 -27.49 14.86
CA CYS A 75 -0.08 -26.23 15.36
C CYS A 75 -0.35 -25.06 14.41
N LEU A 76 -0.22 -25.28 13.09
CA LEU A 76 -0.52 -24.27 12.08
C LEU A 76 -2.00 -23.88 12.07
N ASN A 77 -2.92 -24.85 12.22
CA ASN A 77 -4.36 -24.57 12.33
C ASN A 77 -4.66 -23.65 13.51
N VAL A 78 -4.08 -23.92 14.69
CA VAL A 78 -4.26 -23.08 15.88
C VAL A 78 -3.74 -21.66 15.65
N ALA A 79 -2.60 -21.53 14.97
CA ALA A 79 -2.02 -20.23 14.63
C ALA A 79 -2.90 -19.45 13.63
N LEU A 80 -3.46 -20.13 12.61
CA LEU A 80 -4.36 -19.52 11.63
C LEU A 80 -5.72 -19.15 12.23
N ASP A 81 -6.28 -19.94 13.13
CA ASP A 81 -7.51 -19.60 13.85
C ASP A 81 -7.33 -18.35 14.73
N SER A 82 -6.16 -18.25 15.37
CA SER A 82 -5.75 -17.05 16.11
C SER A 82 -5.62 -15.85 15.17
N ALA A 83 -5.00 -16.03 13.99
CA ALA A 83 -4.88 -14.99 12.98
C ALA A 83 -6.24 -14.50 12.48
N LYS A 84 -7.15 -15.42 12.15
CA LYS A 84 -8.52 -15.12 11.71
C LYS A 84 -9.27 -14.32 12.77
N THR A 85 -9.17 -14.72 14.03
CA THR A 85 -9.80 -14.01 15.15
C THR A 85 -9.29 -12.58 15.26
N LEU A 86 -7.96 -12.38 15.19
CA LEU A 86 -7.36 -11.04 15.23
C LEU A 86 -7.78 -10.20 14.02
N LEU A 87 -7.70 -10.75 12.80
CA LEU A 87 -8.09 -10.06 11.57
C LEU A 87 -9.56 -9.62 11.62
N ASN A 88 -10.46 -10.48 12.08
CA ASN A 88 -11.87 -10.12 12.24
C ASN A 88 -12.08 -9.01 13.28
N SER A 89 -11.36 -9.07 14.41
CA SER A 89 -11.46 -8.04 15.46
C SER A 89 -10.94 -6.67 15.02
N VAL A 90 -10.02 -6.62 14.05
CA VAL A 90 -9.48 -5.37 13.51
C VAL A 90 -10.40 -4.81 12.41
N ASN A 91 -11.15 -5.65 11.71
CA ASN A 91 -12.05 -5.20 10.65
C ASN A 91 -13.41 -4.67 11.16
N HIS A 92 -13.74 -4.92 12.43
CA HIS A 92 -15.01 -4.54 13.03
C HIS A 92 -14.74 -3.74 14.33
N GLY A 93 -15.46 -2.63 14.51
CA GLY A 93 -15.39 -1.81 15.72
C GLY A 93 -14.68 -0.47 15.54
N SER A 94 -14.81 0.38 16.56
CA SER A 94 -14.40 1.79 16.53
C SER A 94 -12.95 1.98 16.08
N LYS A 95 -12.76 2.76 15.00
CA LYS A 95 -11.45 3.09 14.45
C LYS A 95 -10.61 3.92 15.43
N LEU A 96 -11.24 4.78 16.22
CA LEU A 96 -10.57 5.56 17.27
C LEU A 96 -10.08 4.68 18.41
N TYR A 97 -10.88 3.70 18.82
CA TYR A 97 -10.45 2.71 19.80
C TYR A 97 -9.25 1.91 19.31
N GLN A 98 -9.29 1.45 18.06
CA GLN A 98 -8.18 0.73 17.43
C GLN A 98 -6.93 1.60 17.27
N ALA A 99 -7.08 2.90 17.03
CA ALA A 99 -5.97 3.84 16.97
C ALA A 99 -5.29 4.02 18.33
N LEU A 100 -6.05 4.02 19.43
CA LEU A 100 -5.52 4.11 20.79
C LEU A 100 -4.84 2.81 21.24
N GLN A 101 -5.35 1.65 20.82
CA GLN A 101 -4.77 0.32 21.10
C GLN A 101 -3.81 -0.17 20.01
N ARG A 102 -3.28 0.74 19.19
CA ARG A 102 -2.47 0.39 18.02
C ARG A 102 -1.25 -0.44 18.41
N ASN A 103 -0.50 -0.05 19.44
CA ASN A 103 0.72 -0.76 19.85
C ASN A 103 0.43 -2.18 20.35
N ASP A 104 -0.62 -2.36 21.15
CA ASP A 104 -1.06 -3.69 21.61
C ASP A 104 -1.51 -4.57 20.44
N THR A 105 -2.20 -3.97 19.47
CA THR A 105 -2.64 -4.67 18.25
C THR A 105 -1.44 -5.09 17.41
N ILE A 106 -0.44 -4.22 17.24
CA ILE A 106 0.82 -4.54 16.55
C ILE A 106 1.55 -5.69 17.25
N ALA A 107 1.65 -5.67 18.58
CA ALA A 107 2.26 -6.75 19.34
C ALA A 107 1.52 -8.08 19.15
N LYS A 108 0.18 -8.07 19.13
CA LYS A 108 -0.62 -9.26 18.81
C LYS A 108 -0.35 -9.79 17.40
N PHE A 109 -0.23 -8.91 16.41
CA PHE A 109 0.12 -9.31 15.04
C PHE A 109 1.52 -9.93 14.95
N GLN A 110 2.49 -9.39 15.69
CA GLN A 110 3.85 -9.94 15.77
C GLN A 110 3.83 -11.33 16.39
N GLN A 111 3.15 -11.50 17.53
CA GLN A 111 3.01 -12.79 18.19
C GLN A 111 2.37 -13.85 17.28
N ILE A 112 1.35 -13.47 16.50
CA ILE A 112 0.72 -14.40 15.54
C ILE A 112 1.67 -14.73 14.39
N THR A 113 2.42 -13.73 13.90
CA THR A 113 3.42 -13.94 12.84
C THR A 113 4.50 -14.92 13.29
N GLU A 114 4.97 -14.80 14.54
CA GLU A 114 5.91 -15.73 15.16
C GLU A 114 5.33 -17.13 15.29
N LYS A 115 4.10 -17.27 15.79
CA LYS A 115 3.41 -18.56 15.90
C LYS A 115 3.25 -19.27 14.57
N ILE A 116 2.93 -18.53 13.50
CA ILE A 116 2.81 -19.10 12.15
C ILE A 116 4.19 -19.54 11.64
N GLU A 117 5.23 -18.72 11.83
CA GLU A 117 6.60 -19.06 11.44
C GLU A 117 7.12 -20.32 12.15
N GLU A 118 6.92 -20.40 13.48
CA GLU A 118 7.28 -21.57 14.27
C GLU A 118 6.54 -22.83 13.81
N ALA A 119 5.23 -22.72 13.55
CA ALA A 119 4.43 -23.82 13.02
C ALA A 119 4.91 -24.26 11.63
N LEU A 120 5.25 -23.30 10.75
CA LEU A 120 5.77 -23.60 9.42
C LEU A 120 7.14 -24.29 9.46
N CYS A 121 8.03 -23.86 10.36
CA CYS A 121 9.36 -24.46 10.56
C CYS A 121 9.31 -25.87 11.15
N GLY A 122 8.22 -26.21 11.86
CA GLY A 122 7.99 -27.55 12.40
C GLY A 122 7.56 -28.59 11.35
N ILE A 123 7.23 -28.17 10.12
CA ILE A 123 6.77 -29.08 9.06
C ILE A 123 7.97 -29.61 8.28
N SER A 124 8.09 -30.94 8.17
CA SER A 124 9.07 -31.60 7.30
C SER A 124 8.52 -31.70 5.88
N TYR A 125 9.01 -30.85 4.98
CA TYR A 125 8.56 -30.78 3.57
C TYR A 125 9.26 -31.80 2.67
N ASP A 126 10.47 -32.26 3.03
CA ASP A 126 11.26 -33.23 2.24
C ASP A 126 10.58 -34.61 2.09
N LYS A 127 9.55 -34.87 2.90
CA LYS A 127 8.75 -36.11 2.92
C LYS A 127 7.38 -35.93 2.28
N LEU A 128 7.07 -34.74 1.76
CA LEU A 128 5.83 -34.47 1.04
C LEU A 128 6.11 -34.63 -0.46
N GLU A 129 5.28 -35.40 -1.16
CA GLU A 129 5.31 -35.52 -2.62
C GLU A 129 4.63 -34.29 -3.26
N ILE A 130 5.26 -33.12 -3.10
CA ILE A 130 4.80 -31.85 -3.67
C ILE A 130 5.64 -31.45 -4.89
N SER A 131 5.02 -30.72 -5.82
CA SER A 131 5.67 -30.20 -7.02
C SER A 131 6.82 -29.24 -6.70
N GLU A 132 7.83 -29.18 -7.59
CA GLU A 132 8.95 -28.24 -7.48
C GLU A 132 8.46 -26.78 -7.40
N GLU A 133 7.38 -26.44 -8.11
CA GLU A 133 6.75 -25.11 -8.08
C GLU A 133 6.21 -24.75 -6.67
N VAL A 134 5.55 -25.71 -6.01
CA VAL A 134 5.03 -25.51 -4.64
C VAL A 134 6.15 -25.52 -3.61
N GLN A 135 7.22 -26.29 -3.82
CA GLN A 135 8.41 -26.27 -2.97
C GLN A 135 9.09 -24.89 -2.98
N GLU A 136 9.30 -24.28 -4.15
CA GLU A 136 9.84 -22.92 -4.28
C GLU A 136 8.92 -21.87 -3.61
N GLN A 137 7.60 -22.04 -3.74
CA GLN A 137 6.63 -21.16 -3.10
C GLN A 137 6.68 -21.27 -1.56
N ILE A 138 6.88 -22.46 -1.00
CA ILE A 138 7.04 -22.65 0.45
C ILE A 138 8.30 -21.97 0.95
N GLU A 139 9.43 -22.08 0.23
CA GLU A 139 10.66 -21.37 0.58
C GLU A 139 10.45 -19.85 0.60
N LEU A 140 9.69 -19.30 -0.36
CA LEU A 140 9.29 -17.91 -0.37
C LEU A 140 8.46 -17.54 0.87
N VAL A 141 7.49 -18.37 1.25
CA VAL A 141 6.64 -18.14 2.43
C VAL A 141 7.48 -18.10 3.71
N HIS A 142 8.38 -19.07 3.90
CA HIS A 142 9.34 -19.10 5.02
C HIS A 142 10.19 -17.83 5.07
N ALA A 143 10.75 -17.41 3.94
CA ALA A 143 11.55 -16.19 3.87
C ALA A 143 10.74 -14.94 4.24
N GLN A 144 9.45 -14.87 3.86
CA GLN A 144 8.58 -13.73 4.19
C GLN A 144 8.20 -13.68 5.67
N PHE A 145 7.85 -14.80 6.28
CA PHE A 145 7.53 -14.87 7.72
C PHE A 145 8.77 -14.63 8.59
N LYS A 146 9.93 -15.19 8.21
CA LYS A 146 11.21 -14.96 8.91
C LYS A 146 11.66 -13.50 8.88
N ARG A 147 11.46 -12.81 7.76
CA ARG A 147 11.73 -11.35 7.67
C ARG A 147 10.76 -10.54 8.52
N ALA A 148 9.51 -10.97 8.62
CA ALA A 148 8.49 -10.27 9.39
C ALA A 148 8.70 -10.35 10.92
N LYS A 149 9.50 -11.30 11.40
CA LYS A 149 9.88 -11.48 12.82
C LYS A 149 10.77 -10.37 13.40
N ASN A 150 11.45 -9.58 12.56
CA ASN A 150 12.32 -8.49 12.99
C ASN A 150 11.85 -7.13 12.44
N PRO A 151 10.86 -6.47 13.08
CA PRO A 151 10.32 -5.23 12.57
C PRO A 151 11.22 -4.03 12.87
N THR A 152 11.56 -3.24 11.86
CA THR A 152 12.15 -1.90 12.05
C THR A 152 11.18 -0.77 11.63
N GLU A 153 10.00 -1.06 11.07
CA GLU A 153 9.25 -0.06 10.29
C GLU A 153 7.72 -0.07 10.46
N PHE A 154 7.18 -0.09 11.68
CA PHE A 154 5.73 0.05 11.90
C PHE A 154 5.27 1.27 12.71
N ALA A 155 6.21 2.09 13.19
CA ALA A 155 5.90 3.34 13.88
C ALA A 155 5.41 4.37 12.86
N ASP A 156 4.16 4.80 13.01
CA ASP A 156 3.63 5.94 12.29
C ASP A 156 3.70 7.13 13.24
N LEU A 157 4.94 7.62 13.41
CA LEU A 157 5.26 8.64 14.41
C LEU A 157 4.35 9.88 14.28
N GLN A 158 3.86 10.16 13.07
CA GLN A 158 2.93 11.25 12.83
C GLN A 158 1.52 10.97 13.38
N LEU A 159 0.98 9.76 13.19
CA LEU A 159 -0.30 9.40 13.81
C LEU A 159 -0.18 9.38 15.34
N ASP A 160 0.91 8.83 15.87
CA ASP A 160 1.13 8.75 17.31
C ASP A 160 1.22 10.15 17.93
N LEU A 161 1.94 11.06 17.28
CA LEU A 161 2.04 12.48 17.67
C LEU A 161 0.68 13.20 17.56
N ASP A 162 -0.04 13.03 16.45
CA ASP A 162 -1.35 13.67 16.24
C ASP A 162 -2.40 13.16 17.24
N MET A 163 -2.39 11.86 17.56
CA MET A 163 -3.23 11.26 18.59
C MET A 163 -2.86 11.75 20.00
N GLU A 164 -1.57 11.93 20.29
CA GLU A 164 -1.10 12.46 21.58
C GLU A 164 -1.49 13.93 21.76
N VAL A 165 -1.31 14.75 20.72
CA VAL A 165 -1.71 16.16 20.70
C VAL A 165 -3.22 16.30 20.83
N ALA A 166 -4.00 15.50 20.09
CA ALA A 166 -5.47 15.55 20.16
C ALA A 166 -6.04 15.14 21.53
N GLN A 167 -5.33 14.27 22.26
CA GLN A 167 -5.66 13.85 23.62
C GLN A 167 -5.29 14.90 24.68
N LYS A 168 -4.08 15.46 24.61
CA LYS A 168 -3.53 16.33 25.68
C LYS A 168 -3.90 17.80 25.53
N GLU A 169 -4.04 18.30 24.30
CA GLU A 169 -4.31 19.71 24.08
C GLU A 169 -5.80 20.04 24.15
N LYS A 170 -6.11 21.15 24.83
CA LYS A 170 -7.48 21.62 25.04
C LYS A 170 -8.09 22.24 23.78
N ASP A 171 -7.25 22.85 22.94
CA ASP A 171 -7.60 23.45 21.63
C ASP A 171 -6.52 23.10 20.58
N PRO A 172 -6.48 21.84 20.11
CA PRO A 172 -5.48 21.40 19.15
C PRO A 172 -5.72 22.07 17.79
N ASP A 173 -4.65 22.34 17.04
CA ASP A 173 -4.71 22.89 15.69
C ASP A 173 -5.73 22.10 14.82
N PRO A 174 -6.71 22.75 14.17
CA PRO A 174 -7.65 22.10 13.26
C PRO A 174 -6.99 21.20 12.20
N ALA A 175 -5.75 21.50 11.81
CA ALA A 175 -4.97 20.66 10.91
C ALA A 175 -4.68 19.26 11.47
N VAL A 176 -4.54 19.10 12.79
CA VAL A 176 -4.36 17.80 13.46
C VAL A 176 -5.63 16.95 13.31
N PHE A 177 -6.81 17.54 13.53
CA PHE A 177 -8.08 16.83 13.37
C PHE A 177 -8.43 16.53 11.93
N LYS A 178 -8.03 17.39 10.99
CA LYS A 178 -8.13 17.09 9.57
C LYS A 178 -7.28 15.88 9.19
N ARG A 179 -6.00 15.85 9.59
CA ARG A 179 -5.11 14.69 9.38
C ARG A 179 -5.66 13.42 10.03
N LEU A 180 -6.19 13.50 11.24
CA LEU A 180 -6.81 12.36 11.93
C LEU A 180 -8.10 11.90 11.23
N SER A 181 -8.98 12.82 10.83
CA SER A 181 -10.21 12.53 10.09
C SER A 181 -9.89 11.83 8.76
N ASP A 182 -8.90 12.33 8.03
CA ASP A 182 -8.44 11.74 6.78
C ASP A 182 -7.87 10.35 6.97
N LYS A 183 -7.02 10.18 7.99
CA LYS A 183 -6.28 8.93 8.26
C LYS A 183 -7.15 7.84 8.86
N LEU A 184 -8.21 8.21 9.58
CA LEU A 184 -9.22 7.30 10.12
C LEU A 184 -10.43 7.14 9.17
N HIS A 185 -10.46 7.87 8.06
CA HIS A 185 -11.60 7.91 7.14
C HIS A 185 -12.93 8.24 7.87
N LEU A 186 -12.90 9.29 8.69
CA LEU A 186 -14.04 9.83 9.43
C LEU A 186 -14.39 11.23 8.88
N ARG A 187 -14.66 11.30 7.58
CA ARG A 187 -14.76 12.56 6.82
C ARG A 187 -16.17 13.13 6.77
N THR A 188 -17.19 12.30 6.98
CA THR A 188 -18.60 12.72 6.88
C THR A 188 -19.34 12.54 8.20
N ILE A 189 -20.48 13.22 8.33
CA ILE A 189 -21.39 13.05 9.47
C ILE A 189 -21.89 11.60 9.55
N ASN A 190 -22.07 10.92 8.42
CA ASN A 190 -22.47 9.51 8.40
C ASN A 190 -21.36 8.58 8.91
N ASP A 191 -20.08 8.88 8.62
CA ASP A 191 -18.95 8.12 9.15
C ASP A 191 -18.85 8.28 10.67
N LEU A 192 -19.07 9.50 11.18
CA LEU A 192 -19.09 9.79 12.61
C LEU A 192 -20.27 9.12 13.33
N LYS A 193 -21.44 9.02 12.67
CA LYS A 193 -22.60 8.27 13.21
C LYS A 193 -22.29 6.76 13.29
N LYS A 194 -21.65 6.19 12.27
CA LYS A 194 -21.23 4.78 12.26
C LYS A 194 -20.22 4.51 13.37
N GLU A 195 -19.18 5.33 13.46
CA GLU A 195 -18.15 5.24 14.50
C GLU A 195 -18.73 5.35 15.92
N SER A 196 -19.71 6.24 16.12
CA SER A 196 -20.44 6.34 17.39
C SER A 196 -21.30 5.12 17.70
N GLY A 197 -21.85 4.45 16.68
CA GLY A 197 -22.60 3.20 16.83
C GLY A 197 -21.70 2.04 17.23
N GLU A 198 -20.54 1.90 16.58
CA GLU A 198 -19.53 0.89 16.90
C GLU A 198 -18.94 1.08 18.30
N LEU A 199 -18.75 2.33 18.74
CA LEU A 199 -18.34 2.64 20.11
C LEU A 199 -19.41 2.23 21.14
N HIS A 200 -20.69 2.36 20.80
CA HIS A 200 -21.78 1.93 21.67
C HIS A 200 -21.84 0.40 21.80
N GLU A 201 -21.64 -0.31 20.69
CA GLU A 201 -21.55 -1.77 20.67
C GLU A 201 -20.37 -2.31 21.50
N LEU A 202 -19.22 -1.61 21.47
CA LEU A 202 -18.07 -1.92 22.32
C LEU A 202 -18.40 -1.84 23.82
N VAL A 203 -19.19 -0.85 24.25
CA VAL A 203 -19.61 -0.72 25.66
C VAL A 203 -20.58 -1.82 26.06
N ILE A 204 -21.48 -2.22 25.14
CA ILE A 204 -22.43 -3.31 25.37
C ILE A 204 -21.69 -4.65 25.55
N THR A 205 -20.73 -4.94 24.67
CA THR A 205 -19.94 -6.18 24.71
C THR A 205 -18.98 -6.22 25.91
N SER A 206 -18.56 -5.06 26.42
CA SER A 206 -17.74 -4.93 27.64
C SER A 206 -18.54 -5.01 28.95
N GLY A 207 -19.83 -5.36 28.90
CA GLY A 207 -20.66 -5.52 30.10
C GLY A 207 -21.08 -4.20 30.77
N GLY A 208 -20.98 -3.07 30.06
CA GLY A 208 -21.41 -1.76 30.54
C GLY A 208 -20.37 -0.99 31.35
N GLU A 209 -19.13 -1.49 31.49
CA GLU A 209 -18.01 -0.70 32.00
C GLU A 209 -17.34 0.05 30.85
N PRO A 210 -17.42 1.40 30.80
CA PRO A 210 -16.69 2.17 29.81
C PRO A 210 -15.21 2.13 30.22
N GLY A 211 -14.39 1.35 29.49
CA GLY A 211 -12.95 1.27 29.75
C GLY A 211 -12.26 2.65 29.71
N GLU A 212 -11.03 2.74 30.21
CA GLU A 212 -10.27 4.00 30.40
C GLU A 212 -10.21 4.90 29.14
N TYR A 213 -10.32 4.31 27.94
CA TYR A 213 -10.29 5.02 26.66
C TYR A 213 -11.64 5.63 26.23
N PHE A 214 -12.76 5.27 26.86
CA PHE A 214 -14.10 5.66 26.41
C PHE A 214 -14.35 7.18 26.48
N GLU A 215 -13.95 7.82 27.59
CA GLU A 215 -14.07 9.28 27.76
C GLU A 215 -13.18 10.01 26.75
N THR A 216 -11.97 9.48 26.52
CA THR A 216 -11.01 9.99 25.55
C THR A 216 -11.54 9.90 24.13
N ILE A 217 -12.10 8.75 23.72
CA ILE A 217 -12.69 8.56 22.39
C ILE A 217 -13.91 9.45 22.18
N THR A 218 -14.77 9.58 23.20
CA THR A 218 -15.95 10.46 23.14
C THR A 218 -15.55 11.94 23.02
N SER A 219 -14.45 12.33 23.66
CA SER A 219 -13.85 13.67 23.51
C SER A 219 -13.29 13.89 22.10
N LEU A 220 -12.53 12.92 21.57
CA LEU A 220 -11.95 12.98 20.23
C LEU A 220 -13.03 13.02 19.14
N LEU A 221 -14.09 12.22 19.26
CA LEU A 221 -15.25 12.23 18.35
C LEU A 221 -15.94 13.59 18.30
N ARG A 222 -16.06 14.26 19.45
CA ARG A 222 -16.65 15.60 19.53
C ARG A 222 -15.79 16.63 18.80
N LYS A 223 -14.47 16.60 19.05
CA LYS A 223 -13.52 17.52 18.39
C LYS A 223 -13.43 17.26 16.87
N LEU A 224 -13.46 16.00 16.43
CA LEU A 224 -13.52 15.63 15.01
C LEU A 224 -14.81 16.10 14.33
N LYS A 225 -15.94 16.04 15.03
CA LYS A 225 -17.23 16.56 14.55
C LYS A 225 -17.20 18.06 14.30
N ASP A 226 -16.59 18.82 15.20
CA ASP A 226 -16.49 20.29 15.07
C ASP A 226 -15.62 20.68 13.86
N CYS A 227 -14.61 19.87 13.53
CA CYS A 227 -13.76 20.01 12.34
C CYS A 227 -14.51 19.65 11.03
N VAL A 228 -15.25 18.55 11.00
CA VAL A 228 -15.98 18.10 9.79
C VAL A 228 -17.13 19.07 9.43
N LEU A 229 -17.77 19.70 10.42
CA LEU A 229 -18.84 20.67 10.22
C LEU A 229 -18.34 22.05 9.75
N THR A 230 -17.08 22.41 10.03
CA THR A 230 -16.51 23.68 9.55
C THR A 230 -16.06 23.61 8.09
N GLU A 231 -15.89 22.41 7.51
CA GLU A 231 -15.44 22.21 6.13
C GLU A 231 -16.57 21.95 5.10
N ASN A 232 -17.80 21.56 5.51
CA ASN A 232 -18.91 21.23 4.60
C ASN A 232 -20.25 21.91 4.98
N PRO A 233 -20.64 23.04 4.35
CA PRO A 233 -21.87 23.75 4.72
C PRO A 233 -23.20 23.23 4.16
N GLU A 234 -23.30 22.45 3.06
CA GLU A 234 -24.58 21.96 2.49
C GLU A 234 -24.32 20.67 1.66
N VAL A 235 -25.22 19.72 1.38
CA VAL A 235 -26.66 19.73 1.07
C VAL A 235 -27.22 18.31 1.30
N ASP A 236 -28.50 18.16 1.71
CA ASP A 236 -29.31 17.03 1.25
C ASP A 236 -30.70 17.56 0.84
N ASN A 237 -30.91 17.65 -0.47
CA ASN A 237 -32.16 17.99 -1.14
C ASN A 237 -32.41 16.86 -2.13
N ASN A 238 -33.53 16.15 -1.97
CA ASN A 238 -34.15 15.40 -3.05
C ASN A 238 -35.63 15.79 -3.14
N ASP A 239 -36.08 15.83 -4.39
CA ASP A 239 -37.22 16.54 -4.97
C ASP A 239 -38.61 16.23 -4.39
N ASP A 240 -39.48 17.25 -4.31
CA ASP A 240 -40.76 17.25 -5.05
C ASP A 240 -41.47 18.63 -5.09
N GLU A 241 -42.00 18.93 -6.28
CA GLU A 241 -43.04 19.89 -6.69
C GLU A 241 -42.96 21.43 -6.46
N LYS A 242 -43.10 22.16 -7.58
CA LYS A 242 -43.26 23.61 -7.70
C LYS A 242 -44.62 24.13 -7.19
N VAL A 243 -44.66 25.03 -6.20
CA VAL A 243 -45.74 26.05 -5.98
C VAL A 243 -45.17 27.28 -5.23
N PRO A 244 -45.61 28.54 -5.49
CA PRO A 244 -44.82 29.74 -5.21
C PRO A 244 -44.89 30.26 -3.76
N ILE A 245 -43.84 31.00 -3.42
CA ILE A 245 -43.52 31.60 -2.13
C ILE A 245 -44.67 32.45 -1.56
N LYS A 246 -45.26 31.99 -0.43
CA LYS A 246 -45.91 32.83 0.61
C LYS A 246 -45.71 32.17 1.98
N HIS A 247 -45.19 32.95 2.93
CA HIS A 247 -44.91 32.68 4.35
C HIS A 247 -45.38 31.32 4.91
N ARG A 248 -44.44 30.42 5.22
CA ARG A 248 -44.66 29.28 6.12
C ARG A 248 -43.57 29.25 7.20
N SER A 249 -43.99 29.03 8.44
CA SER A 249 -43.12 28.67 9.56
C SER A 249 -42.22 27.49 9.16
N PRO A 250 -40.97 27.41 9.67
CA PRO A 250 -40.01 26.40 9.24
C PRO A 250 -40.56 25.00 9.49
N VAL A 251 -40.51 24.15 8.46
CA VAL A 251 -40.94 22.75 8.54
C VAL A 251 -39.88 21.99 9.33
N ILE A 252 -40.24 21.48 10.51
CA ILE A 252 -39.33 20.70 11.35
C ILE A 252 -39.00 19.38 10.64
N PRO A 253 -37.72 19.04 10.40
CA PRO A 253 -37.30 17.74 9.86
C PRO A 253 -37.79 16.58 10.72
N ASP A 254 -38.20 15.47 10.10
CA ASP A 254 -38.76 14.31 10.82
C ASP A 254 -37.78 13.70 11.83
N ASP A 255 -36.48 13.78 11.55
CA ASP A 255 -35.42 13.33 12.45
C ASP A 255 -35.33 14.14 13.76
N PHE A 256 -35.91 15.33 13.79
CA PHE A 256 -35.93 16.21 14.96
C PHE A 256 -37.24 16.11 15.75
N ARG A 257 -38.22 15.36 15.23
CA ARG A 257 -39.52 15.16 15.86
C ARG A 257 -39.52 13.92 16.74
N CYS A 258 -40.14 14.04 17.90
CA CYS A 258 -40.38 12.89 18.76
C CYS A 258 -41.43 11.98 18.09
N PRO A 259 -41.17 10.68 17.87
CA PRO A 259 -42.14 9.81 17.22
C PRO A 259 -43.44 9.60 18.02
N ILE A 260 -43.49 9.97 19.31
CA ILE A 260 -44.69 9.88 20.16
C ILE A 260 -45.53 11.16 20.06
N SER A 261 -44.92 12.34 20.25
CA SER A 261 -45.65 13.61 20.26
C SER A 261 -45.72 14.27 18.88
N LEU A 262 -44.89 13.85 17.93
CA LEU A 262 -44.67 14.47 16.62
C LEU A 262 -44.19 15.93 16.66
N GLU A 263 -43.79 16.39 17.85
CA GLU A 263 -43.25 17.72 18.11
C GLU A 263 -41.72 17.70 18.19
N LEU A 264 -41.09 18.87 18.03
CA LEU A 264 -39.64 19.04 18.14
C LEU A 264 -39.12 18.57 19.51
N MET A 265 -38.13 17.68 19.51
CA MET A 265 -37.51 17.18 20.75
C MET A 265 -36.67 18.27 21.43
N LYS A 266 -36.94 18.53 22.71
CA LYS A 266 -36.18 19.47 23.56
C LYS A 266 -35.12 18.75 24.37
N ASP A 267 -35.40 17.52 24.77
CA ASP A 267 -34.48 16.64 25.49
C ASP A 267 -34.54 15.22 24.89
N PRO A 268 -33.91 15.00 23.73
CA PRO A 268 -33.94 13.71 23.06
C PRO A 268 -33.18 12.64 23.87
N VAL A 269 -33.78 11.46 24.02
CA VAL A 269 -33.24 10.28 24.72
C VAL A 269 -33.44 9.01 23.89
N ILE A 270 -32.50 8.07 24.00
CA ILE A 270 -32.46 6.81 23.28
C ILE A 270 -32.94 5.69 24.19
N VAL A 271 -33.76 4.78 23.64
CA VAL A 271 -34.18 3.52 24.29
C VAL A 271 -33.34 2.34 23.79
N SER A 272 -33.44 1.18 24.45
CA SER A 272 -32.65 -0.04 24.11
C SER A 272 -32.76 -0.54 22.67
N THR A 273 -33.79 -0.15 21.92
CA THR A 273 -33.94 -0.45 20.49
C THR A 273 -33.26 0.58 19.56
N GLY A 274 -32.47 1.51 20.10
CA GLY A 274 -31.75 2.54 19.35
C GLY A 274 -32.61 3.71 18.84
N GLN A 275 -33.91 3.74 19.14
CA GLN A 275 -34.80 4.82 18.73
C GLN A 275 -34.75 6.00 19.70
N THR A 276 -34.86 7.23 19.17
CA THR A 276 -34.79 8.47 19.97
C THR A 276 -36.17 9.10 20.14
N TYR A 277 -36.47 9.58 21.35
CA TYR A 277 -37.73 10.21 21.74
C TYR A 277 -37.47 11.43 22.62
N GLU A 278 -38.46 12.31 22.76
CA GLU A 278 -38.46 13.31 23.84
C GLU A 278 -38.53 12.61 25.20
N ARG A 279 -37.63 12.95 26.14
CA ARG A 279 -37.53 12.32 27.47
C ARG A 279 -38.88 12.25 28.17
N SER A 280 -39.59 13.36 28.23
CA SER A 280 -40.87 13.43 28.95
C SER A 280 -41.96 12.56 28.32
N CYS A 281 -41.92 12.33 27.00
CA CYS A 281 -42.90 11.51 26.29
C CYS A 281 -42.65 10.02 26.50
N ILE A 282 -41.40 9.56 26.33
CA ILE A 282 -41.08 8.14 26.49
C ILE A 282 -41.08 7.71 27.96
N GLN A 283 -40.73 8.60 28.89
CA GLN A 283 -40.83 8.30 30.32
C GLN A 283 -42.28 8.02 30.72
N LYS A 284 -43.24 8.84 30.27
CA LYS A 284 -44.68 8.60 30.50
C LYS A 284 -45.16 7.27 29.89
N TRP A 285 -44.65 6.89 28.73
CA TRP A 285 -44.96 5.62 28.08
C TRP A 285 -44.49 4.43 28.92
N LEU A 286 -43.27 4.50 29.48
CA LEU A 286 -42.72 3.48 30.37
C LEU A 286 -43.43 3.44 31.73
N ASP A 287 -43.75 4.61 32.30
CA ASP A 287 -44.44 4.74 33.58
C ASP A 287 -45.89 4.22 33.52
N ALA A 288 -46.51 4.25 32.33
CA ALA A 288 -47.82 3.62 32.06
C ALA A 288 -47.75 2.07 31.97
N GLY A 289 -46.56 1.47 32.15
CA GLY A 289 -46.35 0.03 32.20
C GLY A 289 -46.04 -0.62 30.85
N HIS A 290 -45.89 0.14 29.78
CA HIS A 290 -45.53 -0.39 28.47
C HIS A 290 -44.03 -0.76 28.41
N LYS A 291 -43.73 -1.98 27.94
CA LYS A 291 -42.35 -2.50 27.77
C LYS A 291 -41.91 -2.60 26.30
N THR A 292 -42.59 -1.89 25.41
CA THR A 292 -42.34 -1.93 23.96
C THR A 292 -41.95 -0.56 23.44
N CYS A 293 -41.12 -0.54 22.39
CA CYS A 293 -40.74 0.67 21.67
C CYS A 293 -41.95 1.19 20.88
N PRO A 294 -42.40 2.45 21.08
CA PRO A 294 -43.56 3.01 20.39
C PRO A 294 -43.49 2.96 18.86
N LYS A 295 -42.32 3.21 18.27
CA LYS A 295 -42.13 3.29 16.81
C LYS A 295 -41.93 1.92 16.15
N THR A 296 -41.19 1.01 16.79
CA THR A 296 -40.82 -0.29 16.19
C THR A 296 -41.63 -1.46 16.73
N GLN A 297 -42.44 -1.25 17.76
CA GLN A 297 -43.22 -2.27 18.49
C GLN A 297 -42.40 -3.41 19.11
N GLN A 298 -41.08 -3.37 19.02
CA GLN A 298 -40.17 -4.34 19.63
C GLN A 298 -40.13 -4.21 21.16
N THR A 299 -39.97 -5.33 21.87
CA THR A 299 -39.80 -5.34 23.33
C THR A 299 -38.47 -4.70 23.71
N LEU A 300 -38.49 -3.77 24.67
CA LEU A 300 -37.30 -3.11 25.18
C LEU A 300 -36.53 -4.09 26.10
N LEU A 301 -35.23 -4.24 25.85
CA LEU A 301 -34.35 -5.09 26.68
C LEU A 301 -34.20 -4.52 28.10
N HIS A 302 -34.23 -3.18 28.21
CA HIS A 302 -34.24 -2.45 29.48
C HIS A 302 -34.96 -1.10 29.32
N THR A 303 -35.40 -0.53 30.43
CA THR A 303 -36.14 0.75 30.51
C THR A 303 -35.25 1.98 30.75
N ALA A 304 -33.93 1.81 30.84
CA ALA A 304 -32.99 2.93 30.98
C ALA A 304 -33.04 3.87 29.76
N LEU A 305 -33.07 5.18 30.01
CA LEU A 305 -33.14 6.24 28.99
C LEU A 305 -31.80 6.97 28.90
N THR A 306 -31.11 6.82 27.77
CA THR A 306 -29.80 7.43 27.54
C THR A 306 -29.96 8.79 26.85
N PRO A 307 -29.45 9.91 27.41
CA PRO A 307 -29.53 11.21 26.73
C PRO A 307 -28.82 11.21 25.36
N ASN A 308 -29.48 11.73 24.32
CA ASN A 308 -28.91 11.92 22.99
C ASN A 308 -28.41 13.37 22.81
N TYR A 309 -27.28 13.68 23.44
CA TYR A 309 -26.69 15.03 23.39
C TYR A 309 -26.39 15.50 21.97
N VAL A 310 -26.06 14.58 21.06
CA VAL A 310 -25.77 14.88 19.65
C VAL A 310 -27.01 15.43 18.96
N LEU A 311 -28.15 14.73 19.06
CA LEU A 311 -29.40 15.19 18.46
C LEU A 311 -29.90 16.48 19.13
N LYS A 312 -29.71 16.62 20.44
CA LYS A 312 -30.06 17.83 21.18
C LYS A 312 -29.32 19.07 20.65
N SER A 313 -28.02 18.94 20.35
CA SER A 313 -27.24 20.03 19.74
C SER A 313 -27.61 20.31 18.29
N LEU A 314 -27.94 19.27 17.49
CA LEU A 314 -28.41 19.45 16.11
C LEU A 314 -29.75 20.19 16.05
N ILE A 315 -30.68 19.83 16.93
CA ILE A 315 -31.96 20.54 17.08
C ILE A 315 -31.71 21.99 17.51
N ALA A 316 -30.74 22.24 18.40
CA ALA A 316 -30.40 23.59 18.82
C ALA A 316 -29.86 24.47 17.69
N LEU A 317 -28.97 23.93 16.86
CA LEU A 317 -28.44 24.61 15.69
C LEU A 317 -29.52 24.85 14.63
N TRP A 318 -30.36 23.85 14.34
CA TRP A 318 -31.48 24.01 13.42
C TRP A 318 -32.45 25.09 13.90
N CYS A 319 -32.75 25.14 15.19
CA CYS A 319 -33.56 26.19 15.81
C CYS A 319 -32.93 27.58 15.62
N GLU A 320 -31.61 27.72 15.85
CA GLU A 320 -30.88 28.98 15.68
C GLU A 320 -30.87 29.45 14.21
N SER A 321 -30.63 28.54 13.26
CA SER A 321 -30.65 28.84 11.83
C SER A 321 -32.04 29.16 11.27
N ASN A 322 -33.11 28.65 11.89
CA ASN A 322 -34.50 28.84 11.44
C ASN A 322 -35.29 29.86 12.28
N GLY A 323 -34.64 30.57 13.21
CA GLY A 323 -35.26 31.61 14.04
C GLY A 323 -36.28 31.08 15.06
N VAL A 324 -36.17 29.81 15.45
CA VAL A 324 -37.01 29.17 16.47
C VAL A 324 -36.30 29.30 17.82
N GLU A 325 -36.82 30.12 18.75
CA GLU A 325 -36.17 30.34 20.04
C GLU A 325 -36.25 29.10 20.95
N LEU A 326 -35.08 28.58 21.34
CA LEU A 326 -34.96 27.66 22.47
C LEU A 326 -34.75 28.44 23.78
N PRO A 327 -35.41 28.05 24.90
CA PRO A 327 -35.20 28.71 26.18
C PRO A 327 -33.74 28.59 26.64
N LYS A 328 -33.00 29.71 26.68
CA LYS A 328 -31.56 29.77 27.00
C LYS A 328 -31.28 29.46 28.48
N LYS A 329 -30.20 28.72 28.75
CA LYS A 329 -29.42 28.80 30.00
C LYS A 329 -28.03 29.40 29.71
N GLN A 330 -27.58 30.25 30.62
CA GLN A 330 -26.55 31.30 30.47
C GLN A 330 -25.08 30.85 30.44
N GLY A 331 -24.22 31.66 29.80
CA GLY A 331 -22.74 31.76 30.02
C GLY A 331 -21.91 31.65 28.72
N SER A 332 -21.53 32.75 28.03
CA SER A 332 -20.27 33.55 28.15
C SER A 332 -18.98 32.74 27.78
N CYS A 333 -18.00 33.14 26.95
CA CYS A 333 -17.53 34.44 26.44
C CYS A 333 -16.78 34.31 25.07
N ARG A 334 -16.47 35.47 24.46
CA ARG A 334 -15.79 35.76 23.18
C ARG A 334 -14.25 35.57 23.15
N ALA A 335 -13.66 35.29 21.97
CA ALA A 335 -12.46 35.96 21.38
C ALA A 335 -12.14 35.38 19.97
N LYS A 336 -12.33 36.15 18.87
CA LYS A 336 -11.35 36.88 18.03
C LYS A 336 -10.64 36.05 16.92
N LYS A 337 -11.00 36.40 15.67
CA LYS A 337 -10.41 36.00 14.38
C LYS A 337 -8.98 36.53 14.19
N SER A 338 -8.13 35.74 13.53
CA SER A 338 -7.02 36.24 12.70
C SER A 338 -6.97 35.39 11.43
N GLY A 339 -7.06 36.05 10.27
CA GLY A 339 -7.22 35.42 8.97
C GLY A 339 -5.89 35.10 8.28
N SER A 340 -5.95 34.12 7.38
CA SER A 340 -4.93 33.78 6.40
C SER A 340 -5.63 33.26 5.14
N ASN A 341 -5.92 34.18 4.21
CA ASN A 341 -6.49 33.87 2.90
C ASN A 341 -5.35 33.47 1.94
N HIS A 342 -5.17 32.17 1.68
CA HIS A 342 -4.38 31.69 0.55
C HIS A 342 -4.79 30.24 0.19
N SER A 343 -5.82 30.05 -0.64
CA SER A 343 -6.05 28.74 -1.32
C SER A 343 -7.10 28.72 -2.44
N ASP A 344 -8.08 29.63 -2.48
CA ASP A 344 -9.18 29.51 -3.47
C ASP A 344 -8.80 29.87 -4.93
N CYS A 345 -7.71 30.62 -5.12
CA CYS A 345 -7.29 31.08 -6.45
C CYS A 345 -6.75 29.93 -7.34
N ASP A 346 -6.10 28.93 -6.75
CA ASP A 346 -5.43 27.88 -7.53
C ASP A 346 -6.38 26.77 -8.00
N ARG A 347 -7.41 26.42 -7.21
CA ARG A 347 -8.36 25.36 -7.59
C ARG A 347 -9.27 25.77 -8.76
N THR A 348 -9.72 27.01 -8.77
CA THR A 348 -10.54 27.56 -9.86
C THR A 348 -9.75 27.64 -11.17
N ALA A 349 -8.47 28.02 -11.09
CA ALA A 349 -7.58 28.05 -12.24
C ALA A 349 -7.33 26.63 -12.80
N ILE A 350 -7.08 25.65 -11.93
CA ILE A 350 -6.93 24.24 -12.34
C ILE A 350 -8.19 23.74 -13.03
N ASN A 351 -9.38 23.95 -12.45
CA ASN A 351 -10.64 23.52 -13.05
C ASN A 351 -10.87 24.12 -14.45
N THR A 352 -10.46 25.38 -14.66
CA THR A 352 -10.52 26.02 -15.97
C THR A 352 -9.59 25.35 -16.99
N LEU A 353 -8.41 24.88 -16.54
CA LEU A 353 -7.50 24.11 -17.40
C LEU A 353 -8.06 22.72 -17.71
N LEU A 354 -8.76 22.09 -16.77
CA LEU A 354 -9.41 20.79 -16.99
C LEU A 354 -10.55 20.88 -18.01
N ASP A 355 -11.35 21.94 -17.96
CA ASP A 355 -12.39 22.18 -18.96
C ASP A 355 -11.79 22.34 -20.37
N LYS A 356 -10.67 23.07 -20.48
CA LYS A 356 -9.92 23.19 -21.75
C LYS A 356 -9.30 21.88 -22.23
N LEU A 357 -8.89 21.00 -21.32
CA LEU A 357 -8.41 19.66 -21.68
C LEU A 357 -9.55 18.78 -22.21
N ALA A 358 -10.70 18.79 -21.55
CA ALA A 358 -11.83 17.93 -21.88
C ALA A 358 -12.60 18.41 -23.12
N ASN A 359 -12.84 19.72 -23.23
CA ASN A 359 -13.76 20.30 -24.21
C ASN A 359 -13.10 21.27 -25.20
N GLY A 360 -11.81 21.57 -25.03
CA GLY A 360 -11.10 22.52 -25.87
C GLY A 360 -10.68 21.95 -27.22
N ASP A 361 -10.37 22.85 -28.15
CA ASP A 361 -9.70 22.48 -29.40
C ASP A 361 -8.24 22.03 -29.16
N MET A 362 -7.58 21.50 -30.18
CA MET A 362 -6.20 21.01 -30.09
C MET A 362 -5.20 22.05 -29.55
N GLU A 363 -5.40 23.34 -29.83
CA GLU A 363 -4.52 24.40 -29.32
C GLU A 363 -4.79 24.68 -27.84
N GLN A 364 -6.06 24.69 -27.43
CA GLN A 364 -6.48 24.84 -26.05
C GLN A 364 -6.04 23.66 -25.19
N GLN A 365 -6.19 22.43 -25.67
CA GLN A 365 -5.70 21.21 -25.01
C GLN A 365 -4.18 21.25 -24.84
N ARG A 366 -3.44 21.59 -25.90
CA ARG A 366 -1.98 21.74 -25.87
C ARG A 366 -1.55 22.78 -24.83
N ALA A 367 -2.17 23.96 -24.84
CA ALA A 367 -1.87 25.03 -23.89
C ALA A 367 -2.19 24.60 -22.46
N ALA A 368 -3.34 23.97 -22.23
CA ALA A 368 -3.75 23.52 -20.90
C ALA A 368 -2.82 22.43 -20.35
N ALA A 369 -2.45 21.43 -21.16
CA ALA A 369 -1.46 20.41 -20.78
C ALA A 369 -0.09 21.05 -20.48
N GLY A 370 0.32 22.04 -21.26
CA GLY A 370 1.55 22.81 -21.05
C GLY A 370 1.56 23.57 -19.72
N GLU A 371 0.45 24.21 -19.36
CA GLU A 371 0.29 24.92 -18.08
C GLU A 371 0.26 23.96 -16.89
N LEU A 372 -0.48 22.85 -16.97
CA LEU A 372 -0.48 21.83 -15.91
C LEU A 372 0.91 21.23 -15.70
N ARG A 373 1.66 20.98 -16.78
CA ARG A 373 3.07 20.56 -16.70
C ARG A 373 3.90 21.56 -15.89
N LEU A 374 3.75 22.87 -16.14
CA LEU A 374 4.49 23.92 -15.44
C LEU A 374 4.06 24.03 -13.98
N LEU A 375 2.76 23.98 -13.69
CA LEU A 375 2.22 24.02 -12.33
C LEU A 375 2.70 22.83 -11.50
N ALA A 376 2.64 21.62 -12.07
CA ALA A 376 3.11 20.40 -11.42
C ALA A 376 4.62 20.45 -11.15
N LYS A 377 5.42 21.13 -11.97
CA LYS A 377 6.86 21.28 -11.75
C LYS A 377 7.20 22.14 -10.52
N ARG A 378 6.37 23.12 -10.17
CA ARG A 378 6.70 24.18 -9.20
C ARG A 378 6.87 23.69 -7.76
N ASN A 379 5.93 22.88 -7.25
CA ASN A 379 5.95 22.41 -5.86
C ASN A 379 5.17 21.09 -5.70
N ALA A 380 5.16 20.52 -4.50
CA ALA A 380 4.47 19.26 -4.21
C ALA A 380 2.94 19.44 -4.09
N ASP A 381 2.49 20.53 -3.47
CA ASP A 381 1.06 20.81 -3.24
C ASP A 381 0.28 20.92 -4.55
N ASN A 382 0.83 21.59 -5.56
CA ASN A 382 0.25 21.66 -6.89
C ASN A 382 0.06 20.26 -7.50
N ARG A 383 1.00 19.33 -7.28
CA ARG A 383 0.89 17.96 -7.82
C ARG A 383 -0.28 17.23 -7.18
N VAL A 384 -0.54 17.46 -5.89
CA VAL A 384 -1.70 16.91 -5.18
C VAL A 384 -2.98 17.55 -5.71
N CYS A 385 -3.06 18.89 -5.71
CA CYS A 385 -4.23 19.62 -6.16
C CYS A 385 -4.63 19.29 -7.61
N ILE A 386 -3.67 19.17 -8.53
CA ILE A 386 -3.91 18.81 -9.93
C ILE A 386 -4.45 17.37 -10.03
N ALA A 387 -3.88 16.43 -9.27
CA ALA A 387 -4.34 15.05 -9.26
C ALA A 387 -5.75 14.92 -8.67
N GLU A 388 -6.01 15.56 -7.52
CA GLU A 388 -7.31 15.57 -6.85
C GLU A 388 -8.41 16.27 -7.65
N ALA A 389 -8.04 17.26 -8.47
CA ALA A 389 -8.97 17.91 -9.38
C ALA A 389 -9.40 17.01 -10.56
N GLY A 390 -8.75 15.85 -10.76
CA GLY A 390 -9.11 14.91 -11.82
C GLY A 390 -8.33 15.11 -13.13
N ALA A 391 -7.16 15.74 -13.10
CA ALA A 391 -6.35 15.96 -14.31
C ALA A 391 -5.79 14.67 -14.93
N ILE A 392 -5.52 13.65 -14.10
CA ILE A 392 -4.76 12.47 -14.53
C ILE A 392 -5.44 11.72 -15.69
N PRO A 393 -6.73 11.35 -15.64
CA PRO A 393 -7.39 10.66 -16.75
C PRO A 393 -7.35 11.47 -18.06
N LEU A 394 -7.56 12.79 -17.99
CA LEU A 394 -7.51 13.66 -19.17
C LEU A 394 -6.10 13.75 -19.77
N LEU A 395 -5.07 13.79 -18.92
CA LEU A 395 -3.68 13.76 -19.37
C LEU A 395 -3.30 12.40 -19.99
N VAL A 396 -3.85 11.30 -19.48
CA VAL A 396 -3.66 9.95 -20.06
C VAL A 396 -4.28 9.87 -21.46
N GLU A 397 -5.50 10.37 -21.64
CA GLU A 397 -6.15 10.42 -22.96
C GLU A 397 -5.29 11.17 -24.00
N LEU A 398 -4.67 12.28 -23.60
CA LEU A 398 -3.80 13.07 -24.48
C LEU A 398 -2.47 12.39 -24.85
N LEU A 399 -2.08 11.28 -24.21
CA LEU A 399 -0.91 10.51 -24.65
C LEU A 399 -1.11 9.90 -26.05
N SER A 400 -2.36 9.65 -26.43
CA SER A 400 -2.73 9.15 -27.76
C SER A 400 -2.93 10.27 -28.80
N SER A 401 -2.65 11.54 -28.44
CA SER A 401 -2.82 12.68 -29.34
C SER A 401 -1.91 12.58 -30.58
N SER A 402 -2.47 12.92 -31.74
CA SER A 402 -1.70 12.99 -32.99
C SER A 402 -0.78 14.21 -33.07
N ASP A 403 -0.93 15.21 -32.19
CA ASP A 403 -0.02 16.35 -32.10
C ASP A 403 1.16 16.02 -31.17
N PRO A 404 2.41 15.96 -31.68
CA PRO A 404 3.58 15.59 -30.89
C PRO A 404 3.81 16.51 -29.68
N ARG A 405 3.46 17.80 -29.78
CA ARG A 405 3.64 18.77 -28.68
C ARG A 405 2.65 18.52 -27.55
N THR A 406 1.38 18.25 -27.86
CA THR A 406 0.38 17.85 -26.87
C THR A 406 0.78 16.54 -26.17
N GLN A 407 1.17 15.51 -26.93
CA GLN A 407 1.65 14.24 -26.35
C GLN A 407 2.86 14.45 -25.42
N GLU A 408 3.83 15.28 -25.82
CA GLU A 408 5.00 15.61 -25.02
C GLU A 408 4.63 16.36 -23.74
N HIS A 409 3.73 17.34 -23.81
CA HIS A 409 3.21 18.04 -22.63
C HIS A 409 2.48 17.09 -21.68
N ALA A 410 1.66 16.19 -22.21
CA ALA A 410 0.92 15.20 -21.43
C ALA A 410 1.86 14.27 -20.66
N VAL A 411 2.81 13.62 -21.33
CA VAL A 411 3.75 12.69 -20.68
C VAL A 411 4.65 13.41 -19.66
N THR A 412 5.03 14.65 -19.94
CA THR A 412 5.86 15.44 -19.01
C THR A 412 5.05 15.94 -17.81
N ALA A 413 3.77 16.24 -17.98
CA ALA A 413 2.88 16.54 -16.86
C ALA A 413 2.74 15.32 -15.95
N LEU A 414 2.51 14.12 -16.53
CA LEU A 414 2.45 12.86 -15.78
C LEU A 414 3.78 12.56 -15.06
N LEU A 415 4.93 12.80 -15.69
CA LEU A 415 6.24 12.71 -15.04
C LEU A 415 6.32 13.60 -13.79
N ASN A 416 5.91 14.87 -13.93
CA ASN A 416 5.94 15.79 -12.81
C ASN A 416 4.95 15.35 -11.72
N LEU A 417 3.77 14.86 -12.08
CA LEU A 417 2.80 14.36 -11.10
C LEU A 417 3.29 13.10 -10.38
N SER A 418 4.00 12.19 -11.06
CA SER A 418 4.50 10.93 -10.51
C SER A 418 5.62 11.09 -9.49
N ILE A 419 6.29 12.25 -9.46
CA ILE A 419 7.27 12.58 -8.42
C ILE A 419 6.63 12.47 -7.02
N ASN A 420 5.35 12.84 -6.89
CA ASN A 420 4.61 12.61 -5.64
C ASN A 420 4.18 11.14 -5.53
N GLU A 421 4.47 10.49 -4.40
CA GLU A 421 4.18 9.07 -4.17
C GLU A 421 2.68 8.76 -4.17
N SER A 422 1.84 9.63 -3.57
CA SER A 422 0.38 9.44 -3.54
C SER A 422 -0.26 9.41 -4.93
N ASN A 423 0.36 10.07 -5.91
CA ASN A 423 -0.15 10.14 -7.28
C ASN A 423 0.21 8.91 -8.12
N LYS A 424 1.27 8.16 -7.77
CA LYS A 424 1.75 7.03 -8.58
C LYS A 424 0.67 5.97 -8.78
N GLY A 425 -0.04 5.62 -7.70
CA GLY A 425 -1.17 4.68 -7.75
C GLY A 425 -2.30 5.19 -8.64
N THR A 426 -2.67 6.47 -8.52
CA THR A 426 -3.73 7.09 -9.33
C THR A 426 -3.37 7.10 -10.83
N ILE A 427 -2.12 7.39 -11.18
CA ILE A 427 -1.64 7.35 -12.58
C ILE A 427 -1.75 5.94 -13.16
N VAL A 428 -1.34 4.92 -12.40
CA VAL A 428 -1.42 3.52 -12.84
C VAL A 428 -2.88 3.05 -12.95
N ASN A 429 -3.72 3.40 -11.96
CA ASN A 429 -5.14 3.05 -11.95
C ASN A 429 -5.94 3.74 -13.07
N ALA A 430 -5.47 4.89 -13.56
CA ALA A 430 -6.02 5.57 -14.73
C ALA A 430 -5.64 4.88 -16.06
N GLY A 431 -4.93 3.75 -16.03
CA GLY A 431 -4.56 3.00 -17.23
C GLY A 431 -3.38 3.59 -18.01
N ALA A 432 -2.55 4.44 -17.39
CA ALA A 432 -1.50 5.18 -18.10
C ALA A 432 -0.35 4.31 -18.67
N ILE A 433 -0.11 3.10 -18.13
CA ILE A 433 1.10 2.32 -18.44
C ILE A 433 1.20 1.97 -19.94
N PRO A 434 0.19 1.35 -20.58
CA PRO A 434 0.25 1.03 -22.01
C PRO A 434 0.51 2.27 -22.87
N ASP A 435 -0.21 3.36 -22.61
CA ASP A 435 -0.08 4.61 -23.38
C ASP A 435 1.31 5.24 -23.21
N ILE A 436 1.87 5.23 -22.00
CA ILE A 436 3.25 5.70 -21.76
C ILE A 436 4.26 4.81 -22.52
N VAL A 437 4.02 3.50 -22.61
CA VAL A 437 4.88 2.58 -23.39
C VAL A 437 4.77 2.87 -24.89
N ASP A 438 3.59 3.24 -25.39
CA ASP A 438 3.41 3.66 -26.78
C ASP A 438 4.11 4.99 -27.07
N VAL A 439 4.05 5.97 -26.16
CA VAL A 439 4.84 7.21 -26.25
C VAL A 439 6.35 6.89 -26.29
N LEU A 440 6.82 5.98 -25.44
CA LEU A 440 8.23 5.54 -25.43
C LEU A 440 8.65 4.90 -26.77
N LYS A 441 7.71 4.24 -27.46
CA LYS A 441 7.95 3.52 -28.72
C LYS A 441 7.99 4.44 -29.93
N SER A 442 7.09 5.42 -30.03
CA SER A 442 6.89 6.22 -31.24
C SER A 442 6.90 7.75 -31.06
N GLY A 443 7.02 8.26 -29.83
CA GLY A 443 7.02 9.70 -29.57
C GLY A 443 8.27 10.44 -30.08
N SER A 444 8.27 11.77 -29.93
CA SER A 444 9.47 12.60 -30.13
C SER A 444 10.61 12.12 -29.20
N MET A 445 11.87 12.44 -29.52
CA MET A 445 12.98 12.04 -28.65
C MET A 445 12.78 12.55 -27.21
N GLU A 446 12.34 13.79 -27.04
CA GLU A 446 12.02 14.36 -25.73
C GLU A 446 10.85 13.64 -25.05
N ALA A 447 9.78 13.32 -25.78
CA ALA A 447 8.65 12.56 -25.24
C ALA A 447 9.06 11.14 -24.81
N ARG A 448 9.92 10.46 -25.58
CA ARG A 448 10.45 9.13 -25.25
C ARG A 448 11.33 9.16 -23.99
N GLU A 449 12.17 10.18 -23.86
CA GLU A 449 12.99 10.42 -22.66
C GLU A 449 12.11 10.64 -21.42
N ASN A 450 11.12 11.52 -21.54
CA ASN A 450 10.18 11.79 -20.45
C ASN A 450 9.34 10.54 -20.12
N ALA A 451 8.93 9.74 -21.12
CA ALA A 451 8.24 8.47 -20.90
C ALA A 451 9.10 7.47 -20.12
N ALA A 452 10.39 7.33 -20.46
CA ALA A 452 11.31 6.48 -19.72
C ALA A 452 11.47 6.94 -18.27
N ALA A 453 11.61 8.25 -18.05
CA ALA A 453 11.67 8.83 -16.70
C ALA A 453 10.36 8.62 -15.91
N THR A 454 9.20 8.71 -16.56
CA THR A 454 7.90 8.44 -15.92
C THR A 454 7.80 6.99 -15.50
N LEU A 455 8.17 6.04 -16.38
CA LEU A 455 8.19 4.61 -16.05
C LEU A 455 9.15 4.31 -14.90
N PHE A 456 10.34 4.92 -14.88
CA PHE A 456 11.25 4.84 -13.73
C PHE A 456 10.57 5.34 -12.44
N SER A 457 9.99 6.54 -12.47
CA SER A 457 9.31 7.14 -11.32
C SER A 457 8.17 6.27 -10.77
N LEU A 458 7.34 5.71 -11.66
CA LEU A 458 6.25 4.81 -11.28
C LEU A 458 6.77 3.47 -10.75
N SER A 459 7.87 2.95 -11.30
CA SER A 459 8.46 1.68 -10.91
C SER A 459 9.07 1.66 -9.51
N VAL A 460 9.18 2.81 -8.82
CA VAL A 460 9.64 2.86 -7.42
C VAL A 460 8.76 1.97 -6.53
N LEU A 461 7.45 1.95 -6.78
CA LEU A 461 6.53 0.99 -6.13
C LEU A 461 6.71 -0.41 -6.72
N ASP A 462 6.89 -1.42 -5.88
CA ASP A 462 7.14 -2.80 -6.30
C ASP A 462 6.00 -3.39 -7.14
N GLU A 463 4.76 -3.06 -6.80
CA GLU A 463 3.57 -3.51 -7.51
C GLU A 463 3.56 -3.04 -8.98
N ASN A 464 4.08 -1.83 -9.24
CA ASN A 464 4.09 -1.25 -10.57
C ASN A 464 5.16 -1.90 -11.47
N LYS A 465 6.22 -2.48 -10.90
CA LYS A 465 7.30 -3.12 -11.69
C LYS A 465 6.77 -4.26 -12.54
N VAL A 466 5.83 -5.04 -11.99
CA VAL A 466 5.20 -6.18 -12.67
C VAL A 466 4.34 -5.68 -13.84
N ALA A 467 3.47 -4.70 -13.59
CA ALA A 467 2.57 -4.14 -14.60
C ALA A 467 3.34 -3.49 -15.76
N ILE A 468 4.37 -2.69 -15.47
CA ILE A 468 5.22 -2.04 -16.48
C ILE A 468 5.96 -3.09 -17.33
N GLY A 469 6.50 -4.13 -16.70
CA GLY A 469 7.17 -5.22 -17.41
C GLY A 469 6.22 -6.05 -18.28
N ALA A 470 5.00 -6.30 -17.80
CA ALA A 470 3.94 -7.00 -18.53
C ALA A 470 3.45 -6.21 -19.76
N ALA A 471 3.39 -4.88 -19.66
CA ALA A 471 3.02 -3.98 -20.75
C ALA A 471 4.07 -3.87 -21.88
N GLY A 472 5.19 -4.60 -21.79
CA GLY A 472 6.20 -4.63 -22.85
C GLY A 472 7.16 -3.43 -22.85
N ALA A 473 7.30 -2.72 -21.73
CA ALA A 473 8.20 -1.56 -21.62
C ALA A 473 9.68 -1.93 -21.86
N ILE A 474 10.12 -3.11 -21.41
CA ILE A 474 11.54 -3.48 -21.36
C ILE A 474 12.22 -3.49 -22.75
N PRO A 475 11.69 -4.19 -23.79
CA PRO A 475 12.26 -4.11 -25.13
C PRO A 475 12.36 -2.69 -25.69
N VAL A 476 11.36 -1.84 -25.41
CA VAL A 476 11.32 -0.46 -25.92
C VAL A 476 12.35 0.42 -25.18
N LEU A 477 12.51 0.22 -23.87
CA LEU A 477 13.58 0.85 -23.09
C LEU A 477 14.96 0.44 -23.59
N ILE A 478 15.17 -0.84 -23.94
CA ILE A 478 16.44 -1.31 -24.52
C ILE A 478 16.72 -0.63 -25.87
N LYS A 479 15.69 -0.41 -26.69
CA LYS A 479 15.82 0.37 -27.93
C LYS A 479 16.24 1.82 -27.64
N LEU A 480 15.61 2.49 -26.67
CA LEU A 480 16.01 3.84 -26.26
C LEU A 480 17.43 3.87 -25.67
N LEU A 481 17.83 2.84 -24.93
CA LEU A 481 19.19 2.68 -24.42
C LEU A 481 20.22 2.62 -25.57
N CYS A 482 19.86 2.04 -26.72
CA CYS A 482 20.75 1.94 -27.88
C CYS A 482 20.80 3.23 -28.72
N GLU A 483 19.64 3.81 -28.99
CA GLU A 483 19.44 4.87 -30.00
C GLU A 483 19.22 6.27 -29.40
N GLY A 484 19.04 6.36 -28.08
CA GLY A 484 18.72 7.58 -27.36
C GLY A 484 19.82 8.63 -27.37
N THR A 485 19.45 9.87 -27.02
CA THR A 485 20.42 10.90 -26.64
C THR A 485 21.17 10.47 -25.36
N PRO A 486 22.26 11.14 -24.97
CA PRO A 486 22.92 10.85 -23.69
C PRO A 486 21.96 10.86 -22.49
N ARG A 487 20.97 11.76 -22.49
CA ARG A 487 19.91 11.79 -21.47
C ARG A 487 19.01 10.56 -21.60
N GLY A 488 18.49 10.27 -22.79
CA GLY A 488 17.60 9.12 -23.00
C GLY A 488 18.23 7.78 -22.69
N LYS A 489 19.53 7.61 -22.95
CA LYS A 489 20.27 6.40 -22.55
C LYS A 489 20.32 6.24 -21.03
N LYS A 490 20.57 7.32 -20.28
CA LYS A 490 20.59 7.30 -18.81
C LYS A 490 19.20 7.09 -18.21
N ASP A 491 18.18 7.74 -18.76
CA ASP A 491 16.79 7.56 -18.32
C ASP A 491 16.34 6.12 -18.58
N ALA A 492 16.63 5.57 -19.76
CA ALA A 492 16.35 4.17 -20.09
C ALA A 492 17.10 3.18 -19.19
N ALA A 493 18.39 3.39 -18.97
CA ALA A 493 19.19 2.53 -18.11
C ALA A 493 18.67 2.52 -16.66
N THR A 494 18.34 3.69 -16.12
CA THR A 494 17.82 3.83 -14.76
C THR A 494 16.46 3.14 -14.61
N ALA A 495 15.57 3.30 -15.61
CA ALA A 495 14.29 2.59 -15.65
C ALA A 495 14.48 1.06 -15.70
N ILE A 496 15.34 0.57 -16.59
CA ILE A 496 15.64 -0.87 -16.73
C ILE A 496 16.21 -1.43 -15.43
N PHE A 497 17.17 -0.75 -14.82
CA PHE A 497 17.79 -1.18 -13.56
C PHE A 497 16.73 -1.36 -12.48
N ASN A 498 15.88 -0.36 -12.26
CA ASN A 498 14.87 -0.39 -11.21
C ASN A 498 13.77 -1.42 -11.49
N LEU A 499 13.33 -1.55 -12.75
CA LEU A 499 12.38 -2.59 -13.17
C LEU A 499 12.95 -3.99 -12.97
N SER A 500 14.26 -4.18 -13.19
CA SER A 500 14.96 -5.47 -13.06
C SER A 500 15.26 -5.87 -11.61
N ILE A 501 14.89 -5.06 -10.62
CA ILE A 501 14.85 -5.49 -9.22
C ILE A 501 13.84 -6.66 -9.08
N TYR A 502 12.73 -6.60 -9.81
CA TYR A 502 11.79 -7.70 -9.92
C TYR A 502 12.34 -8.83 -10.81
N GLN A 503 12.35 -10.06 -10.29
CA GLN A 503 12.98 -11.22 -10.96
C GLN A 503 12.40 -11.49 -12.36
N GLY A 504 11.07 -11.42 -12.52
CA GLY A 504 10.42 -11.65 -13.82
C GLY A 504 10.85 -10.65 -14.90
N ASN A 505 11.24 -9.44 -14.51
CA ASN A 505 11.74 -8.42 -15.44
C ASN A 505 13.20 -8.67 -15.86
N LYS A 506 14.00 -9.36 -15.03
CA LYS A 506 15.35 -9.79 -15.41
C LYS A 506 15.28 -10.74 -16.60
N ALA A 507 14.45 -11.77 -16.51
CA ALA A 507 14.22 -12.72 -17.61
C ALA A 507 13.71 -12.01 -18.88
N ARG A 508 12.76 -11.07 -18.75
CA ARG A 508 12.29 -10.25 -19.87
C ARG A 508 13.41 -9.43 -20.52
N ALA A 509 14.30 -8.83 -19.74
CA ALA A 509 15.42 -8.05 -20.26
C ALA A 509 16.45 -8.92 -20.99
N ILE A 510 16.75 -10.12 -20.46
CA ILE A 510 17.63 -11.09 -21.11
C ILE A 510 17.04 -11.58 -22.43
N LYS A 511 15.78 -11.99 -22.44
CA LYS A 511 15.06 -12.43 -23.66
C LYS A 511 14.95 -11.32 -24.71
N ALA A 512 14.90 -10.06 -24.28
CA ALA A 512 14.93 -8.89 -25.16
C ALA A 512 16.33 -8.51 -25.66
N GLY A 513 17.37 -9.28 -25.34
CA GLY A 513 18.71 -9.12 -25.90
C GLY A 513 19.55 -7.99 -25.27
N ILE A 514 19.30 -7.63 -24.01
CA ILE A 514 20.00 -6.51 -23.36
C ILE A 514 21.53 -6.68 -23.21
N VAL A 515 22.02 -7.92 -23.15
CA VAL A 515 23.45 -8.20 -22.86
C VAL A 515 24.37 -7.61 -23.92
N ALA A 516 24.03 -7.69 -25.21
CA ALA A 516 24.88 -7.17 -26.28
C ALA A 516 25.08 -5.64 -26.22
N PRO A 517 24.03 -4.82 -26.05
CA PRO A 517 24.17 -3.39 -25.77
C PRO A 517 25.05 -3.07 -24.56
N LEU A 518 24.88 -3.80 -23.45
CA LEU A 518 25.67 -3.58 -22.24
C LEU A 518 27.16 -3.86 -22.50
N MET A 519 27.49 -4.98 -23.14
CA MET A 519 28.86 -5.32 -23.52
C MET A 519 29.50 -4.27 -24.43
N ARG A 520 28.73 -3.69 -25.36
CA ARG A 520 29.20 -2.59 -26.21
C ARG A 520 29.57 -1.36 -25.39
N PHE A 521 28.77 -0.98 -24.39
CA PHE A 521 29.09 0.16 -23.53
C PHE A 521 30.30 -0.08 -22.63
N LEU A 522 30.53 -1.32 -22.16
CA LEU A 522 31.73 -1.63 -21.39
C LEU A 522 33.02 -1.53 -22.22
N LYS A 523 32.95 -1.82 -23.53
CA LYS A 523 34.07 -1.67 -24.46
C LYS A 523 34.35 -0.21 -24.83
N ASP A 524 33.36 0.67 -24.74
CA ASP A 524 33.47 2.10 -25.03
C ASP A 524 33.56 2.92 -23.75
N ALA A 525 34.73 2.89 -23.11
CA ALA A 525 34.98 3.59 -21.84
C ALA A 525 34.80 5.12 -21.94
N GLY A 526 34.91 5.71 -23.14
CA GLY A 526 34.67 7.14 -23.39
C GLY A 526 33.19 7.51 -23.52
N GLY A 527 32.29 6.53 -23.66
CA GLY A 527 30.87 6.73 -23.96
C GLY A 527 29.99 7.14 -22.77
N GLY A 528 30.55 7.21 -21.55
CA GLY A 528 29.84 7.72 -20.35
C GLY A 528 28.67 6.86 -19.86
N MET A 529 28.63 5.57 -20.24
CA MET A 529 27.56 4.61 -19.90
C MET A 529 28.08 3.37 -19.15
N VAL A 530 29.36 3.34 -18.77
CA VAL A 530 30.00 2.18 -18.11
C VAL A 530 29.38 1.91 -16.73
N ASP A 531 29.09 2.97 -15.96
CA ASP A 531 28.47 2.87 -14.64
C ASP A 531 27.09 2.21 -14.72
N GLU A 532 26.24 2.72 -15.60
CA GLU A 532 24.90 2.23 -15.85
C GLU A 532 24.93 0.79 -16.38
N ALA A 533 25.82 0.50 -17.33
CA ALA A 533 25.93 -0.81 -17.94
C ALA A 533 26.35 -1.89 -16.92
N LEU A 534 27.34 -1.60 -16.07
CA LEU A 534 27.77 -2.53 -15.01
C LEU A 534 26.69 -2.73 -13.94
N ALA A 535 25.97 -1.67 -13.57
CA ALA A 535 24.89 -1.79 -12.59
C ALA A 535 23.77 -2.73 -13.09
N ILE A 536 23.36 -2.58 -14.36
CA ILE A 536 22.37 -3.46 -15.00
C ILE A 536 22.95 -4.88 -15.14
N MET A 537 24.20 -5.02 -15.56
CA MET A 537 24.81 -6.35 -15.70
C MET A 537 24.90 -7.08 -14.36
N ALA A 538 25.24 -6.38 -13.27
CA ALA A 538 25.31 -6.94 -11.92
C ALA A 538 23.94 -7.43 -11.42
N ILE A 539 22.86 -6.69 -11.67
CA ILE A 539 21.52 -7.12 -11.27
C ILE A 539 21.04 -8.32 -12.10
N LEU A 540 21.37 -8.36 -13.40
CA LEU A 540 21.01 -9.48 -14.28
C LEU A 540 21.81 -10.75 -13.98
N ALA A 541 23.10 -10.64 -13.62
CA ALA A 541 23.95 -11.77 -13.27
C ALA A 541 23.48 -12.52 -12.00
N SER A 542 22.66 -11.87 -11.18
CA SER A 542 22.00 -12.52 -10.03
C SER A 542 20.89 -13.51 -10.42
N HIS A 543 20.43 -13.50 -11.67
CA HIS A 543 19.45 -14.42 -12.22
C HIS A 543 20.14 -15.52 -13.04
N HIS A 544 19.64 -16.75 -13.00
CA HIS A 544 20.25 -17.90 -13.70
C HIS A 544 20.38 -17.66 -15.22
N GLU A 545 19.28 -17.32 -15.90
CA GLU A 545 19.31 -16.98 -17.35
C GLU A 545 20.29 -15.83 -17.66
N GLY A 546 20.37 -14.83 -16.77
CA GLY A 546 21.26 -13.68 -16.96
C GLY A 546 22.72 -14.08 -16.81
N ARG A 547 23.05 -14.93 -15.84
CA ARG A 547 24.41 -15.46 -15.65
C ARG A 547 24.90 -16.20 -16.89
N ILE A 548 24.07 -17.07 -17.47
CA ILE A 548 24.40 -17.81 -18.69
C ILE A 548 24.61 -16.86 -19.86
N ALA A 549 23.64 -15.97 -20.12
CA ALA A 549 23.71 -15.05 -21.25
C ALA A 549 24.90 -14.08 -21.15
N ILE A 550 25.21 -13.60 -19.94
CA ILE A 550 26.37 -12.75 -19.68
C ILE A 550 27.67 -13.55 -19.86
N GLY A 551 27.77 -14.77 -19.32
CA GLY A 551 28.95 -15.62 -19.48
C GLY A 551 29.27 -15.95 -20.93
N GLN A 552 28.24 -16.20 -21.76
CA GLN A 552 28.38 -16.42 -23.21
C GLN A 552 28.86 -15.19 -23.98
N ALA A 553 28.73 -13.99 -23.41
CA ALA A 553 29.21 -12.76 -24.03
C ALA A 553 30.68 -12.46 -23.72
N GLU A 554 31.39 -13.39 -23.07
CA GLU A 554 32.82 -13.34 -22.74
C GLU A 554 33.26 -12.04 -22.03
N PRO A 555 32.67 -11.71 -20.87
CA PRO A 555 32.88 -10.41 -20.22
C PRO A 555 34.17 -10.36 -19.39
N ILE A 556 34.77 -11.51 -19.05
CA ILE A 556 35.87 -11.60 -18.08
C ILE A 556 37.04 -10.66 -18.39
N PRO A 557 37.60 -10.59 -19.62
CA PRO A 557 38.71 -9.69 -19.91
C PRO A 557 38.37 -8.22 -19.59
N ILE A 558 37.15 -7.81 -19.92
CA ILE A 558 36.68 -6.44 -19.69
C ILE A 558 36.43 -6.20 -18.19
N LEU A 559 35.85 -7.17 -17.48
CA LEU A 559 35.60 -7.07 -16.05
C LEU A 559 36.91 -6.96 -15.26
N VAL A 560 37.92 -7.76 -15.59
CA VAL A 560 39.24 -7.71 -14.95
C VAL A 560 39.89 -6.34 -15.18
N GLU A 561 39.82 -5.81 -16.42
CA GLU A 561 40.34 -4.48 -16.73
C GLU A 561 39.60 -3.37 -15.98
N VAL A 562 38.27 -3.44 -15.92
CA VAL A 562 37.45 -2.48 -15.15
C VAL A 562 37.77 -2.53 -13.65
N ILE A 563 38.05 -3.71 -13.09
CA ILE A 563 38.47 -3.85 -11.68
C ILE A 563 39.84 -3.19 -11.46
N ARG A 564 40.72 -3.17 -12.47
CA ARG A 564 42.05 -2.56 -12.40
C ARG A 564 42.00 -1.04 -12.47
N THR A 565 41.26 -0.48 -13.44
CA THR A 565 41.35 0.95 -13.81
C THR A 565 40.08 1.76 -13.55
N GLY A 566 38.97 1.11 -13.18
CA GLY A 566 37.67 1.75 -13.02
C GLY A 566 37.51 2.59 -11.75
N SER A 567 36.44 3.38 -11.70
CA SER A 567 36.03 4.10 -10.48
C SER A 567 35.66 3.11 -9.36
N PRO A 568 35.62 3.52 -8.07
CA PRO A 568 35.21 2.64 -6.97
C PRO A 568 33.87 1.94 -7.22
N ARG A 569 32.91 2.63 -7.85
CA ARG A 569 31.60 2.07 -8.23
C ARG A 569 31.71 1.05 -9.37
N ASN A 570 32.55 1.30 -10.37
CA ASN A 570 32.79 0.35 -11.45
C ASN A 570 33.46 -0.91 -10.93
N ARG A 571 34.51 -0.77 -10.12
CA ARG A 571 35.25 -1.88 -9.51
C ARG A 571 34.32 -2.76 -8.67
N GLU A 572 33.47 -2.15 -7.84
CA GLU A 572 32.48 -2.88 -7.04
C GLU A 572 31.50 -3.69 -7.90
N ASN A 573 30.88 -3.05 -8.91
CA ASN A 573 29.90 -3.73 -9.76
C ASN A 573 30.56 -4.80 -10.65
N ALA A 574 31.74 -4.54 -11.19
CA ALA A 574 32.49 -5.51 -11.98
C ALA A 574 32.88 -6.74 -11.16
N ALA A 575 33.35 -6.55 -9.91
CA ALA A 575 33.60 -7.65 -8.99
C ALA A 575 32.32 -8.44 -8.64
N ALA A 576 31.16 -7.77 -8.55
CA ALA A 576 29.88 -8.44 -8.32
C ALA A 576 29.44 -9.31 -9.51
N VAL A 577 29.65 -8.83 -10.75
CA VAL A 577 29.40 -9.62 -11.97
C VAL A 577 30.38 -10.80 -12.01
N LEU A 578 31.68 -10.55 -11.82
CA LEU A 578 32.72 -11.58 -11.85
C LEU A 578 32.46 -12.68 -10.81
N TRP A 579 32.13 -12.31 -9.57
CA TRP A 579 31.70 -13.25 -8.53
C TRP A 579 30.53 -14.11 -9.02
N SER A 580 29.50 -13.49 -9.60
CA SER A 580 28.30 -14.20 -10.03
C SER A 580 28.58 -15.20 -11.15
N LEU A 581 29.52 -14.89 -12.06
CA LEU A 581 29.93 -15.78 -13.15
C LEU A 581 30.82 -16.91 -12.65
N CYS A 582 31.79 -16.63 -11.78
CA CYS A 582 32.74 -17.63 -11.30
C CYS A 582 32.14 -18.58 -10.25
N THR A 583 31.10 -18.15 -9.53
CA THR A 583 30.45 -18.99 -8.51
C THR A 583 29.68 -20.13 -9.20
N GLY A 584 30.23 -21.34 -9.10
CA GLY A 584 29.65 -22.55 -9.68
C GLY A 584 30.07 -22.82 -11.13
N ASP A 585 31.00 -22.05 -11.69
CA ASP A 585 31.56 -22.28 -13.04
C ASP A 585 33.10 -22.23 -13.00
N LEU A 586 33.71 -23.43 -12.99
CA LEU A 586 35.16 -23.59 -12.94
C LEU A 586 35.87 -23.09 -14.19
N MET A 587 35.21 -23.05 -15.35
CA MET A 587 35.83 -22.59 -16.60
C MET A 587 35.99 -21.07 -16.57
N GLN A 588 34.93 -20.35 -16.18
CA GLN A 588 34.96 -18.90 -16.02
C GLN A 588 35.98 -18.49 -14.95
N LEU A 589 36.06 -19.23 -13.84
CA LEU A 589 37.01 -18.96 -12.78
C LEU A 589 38.48 -19.18 -13.20
N LYS A 590 38.77 -20.25 -13.94
CA LYS A 590 40.12 -20.48 -14.52
C LYS A 590 40.51 -19.38 -15.49
N LEU A 591 39.60 -18.98 -16.39
CA LEU A 591 39.82 -17.89 -17.33
C LEU A 591 40.10 -16.56 -16.59
N ALA A 592 39.35 -16.26 -15.53
CA ALA A 592 39.60 -15.08 -14.71
C ALA A 592 41.02 -15.10 -14.11
N LYS A 593 41.46 -16.26 -13.61
CA LYS A 593 42.83 -16.43 -13.09
C LYS A 593 43.90 -16.21 -14.17
N GLU A 594 43.75 -16.83 -15.33
CA GLU A 594 44.68 -16.69 -16.47
C GLU A 594 44.83 -15.23 -16.94
N LEU A 595 43.78 -14.43 -16.78
CA LEU A 595 43.76 -13.01 -17.12
C LEU A 595 44.25 -12.09 -15.98
N GLY A 596 44.79 -12.66 -14.90
CA GLY A 596 45.36 -11.91 -13.79
C GLY A 596 44.33 -11.30 -12.85
N ALA A 597 43.14 -11.93 -12.70
CA ALA A 597 42.13 -11.46 -11.76
C ALA A 597 42.63 -11.47 -10.30
N GLU A 598 43.53 -12.39 -9.94
CA GLU A 598 44.00 -12.57 -8.56
C GLU A 598 44.70 -11.32 -8.01
N GLU A 599 45.63 -10.73 -8.76
CA GLU A 599 46.35 -9.51 -8.37
C GLU A 599 45.39 -8.33 -8.16
N VAL A 600 44.48 -8.11 -9.12
CA VAL A 600 43.55 -6.97 -9.05
C VAL A 600 42.47 -7.16 -7.99
N LEU A 601 42.10 -8.40 -7.67
CA LEU A 601 41.17 -8.72 -6.58
C LEU A 601 41.84 -8.57 -5.21
N HIS A 602 43.13 -8.91 -5.07
CA HIS A 602 43.88 -8.62 -3.85
C HIS A 602 43.93 -7.13 -3.56
N GLU A 603 44.30 -6.31 -4.56
CA GLU A 603 44.29 -4.85 -4.42
C GLU A 603 42.89 -4.33 -4.05
N LEU A 604 41.83 -4.86 -4.68
CA LEU A 604 40.45 -4.48 -4.38
C LEU A 604 40.02 -4.89 -2.97
N SER A 605 40.54 -5.99 -2.43
CA SER A 605 40.24 -6.47 -1.07
C SER A 605 40.82 -5.55 0.02
N GLU A 606 41.90 -4.84 -0.29
CA GLU A 606 42.55 -3.89 0.63
C GLU A 606 41.99 -2.48 0.49
N ASN A 607 41.77 -2.03 -0.76
CA ASN A 607 41.51 -0.63 -1.09
C ASN A 607 40.08 -0.34 -1.61
N GLY A 608 39.24 -1.36 -1.77
CA GLY A 608 37.87 -1.23 -2.27
C GLY A 608 36.84 -0.71 -1.25
N THR A 609 35.59 -0.53 -1.72
CA THR A 609 34.42 -0.33 -0.85
C THR A 609 34.14 -1.59 -0.03
N ASP A 610 33.41 -1.50 1.10
CA ASP A 610 33.10 -2.68 1.93
C ASP A 610 32.41 -3.82 1.16
N ARG A 611 31.61 -3.47 0.15
CA ARG A 611 30.98 -4.46 -0.72
C ARG A 611 31.97 -5.05 -1.73
N ALA A 612 32.84 -4.23 -2.32
CA ALA A 612 33.89 -4.70 -3.21
C ALA A 612 34.87 -5.63 -2.48
N LYS A 613 35.30 -5.27 -1.26
CA LYS A 613 36.19 -6.06 -0.41
C LYS A 613 35.63 -7.44 -0.13
N ARG A 614 34.37 -7.52 0.32
CA ARG A 614 33.69 -8.80 0.57
C ARG A 614 33.65 -9.68 -0.68
N LYS A 615 33.30 -9.11 -1.83
CA LYS A 615 33.22 -9.86 -3.09
C LYS A 615 34.60 -10.32 -3.58
N ALA A 616 35.60 -9.46 -3.49
CA ALA A 616 36.96 -9.80 -3.85
C ALA A 616 37.51 -10.93 -2.96
N GLY A 617 37.33 -10.82 -1.64
CA GLY A 617 37.71 -11.86 -0.69
C GLY A 617 37.04 -13.20 -0.99
N SER A 618 35.73 -13.21 -1.26
CA SER A 618 35.03 -14.46 -1.62
C SER A 618 35.56 -15.08 -2.92
N ILE A 619 35.90 -14.29 -3.95
CA ILE A 619 36.48 -14.84 -5.19
C ILE A 619 37.87 -15.43 -4.91
N LEU A 620 38.71 -14.72 -4.14
CA LEU A 620 40.06 -15.17 -3.77
C LEU A 620 40.03 -16.48 -2.97
N GLU A 621 39.11 -16.61 -2.02
CA GLU A 621 38.92 -17.87 -1.27
C GLU A 621 38.59 -19.05 -2.20
N VAL A 622 37.76 -18.83 -3.22
CA VAL A 622 37.41 -19.88 -4.19
C VAL A 622 38.60 -20.22 -5.10
N LEU A 623 39.39 -19.21 -5.51
CA LEU A 623 40.63 -19.42 -6.26
C LEU A 623 41.63 -20.29 -5.48
N GLN A 624 41.85 -19.98 -4.19
CA GLN A 624 42.77 -20.72 -3.32
C GLN A 624 42.35 -22.17 -3.07
N ARG A 625 41.06 -22.45 -2.91
CA ARG A 625 40.57 -23.84 -2.72
C ARG A 625 40.89 -24.74 -3.91
N ILE A 626 40.82 -24.20 -5.12
CA ILE A 626 41.12 -24.97 -6.34
C ILE A 626 42.61 -25.26 -6.49
N GLU A 627 43.48 -24.35 -6.03
CA GLU A 627 44.92 -24.62 -5.96
C GLU A 627 45.25 -25.74 -4.99
N GLY A 628 44.55 -25.78 -3.85
CA GLY A 628 44.63 -26.88 -2.89
C GLY A 628 44.23 -28.22 -3.51
N ASP A 629 43.09 -28.28 -4.19
CA ASP A 629 42.60 -29.51 -4.81
C ASP A 629 43.44 -29.98 -6.00
N GLN A 630 44.01 -29.06 -6.79
CA GLN A 630 44.91 -29.41 -7.90
C GLN A 630 46.26 -29.93 -7.42
N ASN A 631 46.81 -29.38 -6.34
CA ASN A 631 48.06 -29.88 -5.74
C ASN A 631 47.88 -31.25 -5.07
N VAL A 632 46.68 -31.58 -4.58
CA VAL A 632 46.36 -32.90 -4.00
C VAL A 632 46.13 -33.98 -5.08
N GLN A 633 45.66 -33.61 -6.28
CA GLN A 633 45.51 -34.56 -7.40
C GLN A 633 46.77 -34.80 -8.23
N SER A 634 47.80 -33.95 -8.07
CA SER A 634 49.09 -34.06 -8.77
C SER A 634 50.23 -34.57 -7.87
N SER A 635 49.93 -34.85 -6.60
CA SER A 635 50.77 -35.58 -5.63
C SER A 635 50.30 -37.03 -5.53
#